data_AF-A0A847CE78-F1
#
_entry.id   AF-A0A847CE78-F1
#
_cell.length_a   1.000
_cell.length_b   1.000
_cell.length_c   1.000
_cell.angle_alpha   90.00
_cell.angle_beta   90.00
_cell.angle_gamma   90.00
#
_symmetry.space_group_name_H-M   'P 1'
#
loop_
_entity.id
_entity.type
_entity.pdbx_description
1 polymer ?
#
loop_
_entity_poly.entity_id
_entity_poly.type
_entity_poly.pdbx_seq_one_letter_code
_entity_poly.pdbx_strand_id
1 'polypeptide(L)' 'KFDVDSHEGFTEATKKGVFASPTVIFYDSNNNEISRFHSVEELEEYFDEIRIIA' A
#
# COMPACT_ATOMS: atom_id res chain seq x y z
N LYS A 1 -4.74 -2.36 8.72
CA LYS A 1 -5.89 -2.15 7.82
C LYS A 1 -6.74 -1.05 8.42
N PHE A 2 -7.00 0.03 7.68
CA PHE A 2 -7.92 1.08 8.08
C PHE A 2 -9.26 0.85 7.37
N ASP A 3 -10.37 1.07 8.06
CA ASP A 3 -11.68 1.15 7.42
C ASP A 3 -11.88 2.57 6.90
N VAL A 4 -11.56 2.81 5.63
CA VAL A 4 -11.60 4.14 5.02
C VAL A 4 -13.01 4.67 4.81
N ASP A 5 -14.04 3.83 4.97
CA ASP A 5 -15.44 4.26 4.92
C ASP A 5 -15.86 4.93 6.24
N SER A 6 -15.08 4.75 7.31
CA SER A 6 -15.25 5.47 8.58
C SER A 6 -14.50 6.81 8.56
N HIS A 7 -15.01 7.82 9.28
CA HIS A 7 -14.36 9.13 9.39
C HIS A 7 -12.94 9.04 9.98
N GLU A 8 -12.77 8.22 11.02
CA GLU A 8 -11.49 8.00 11.68
C GLU A 8 -10.51 7.28 10.75
N GLY A 9 -10.95 6.22 10.08
CA GLY A 9 -10.11 5.48 9.14
C GLY A 9 -9.73 6.29 7.89
N PHE A 10 -10.63 7.14 7.37
CA PHE A 10 -10.32 8.08 6.30
C PHE A 10 -9.28 9.12 6.74
N THR A 11 -9.41 9.64 7.96
CA THR A 11 -8.47 10.60 8.54
C THR A 11 -7.07 10.00 8.67
N GLU A 12 -6.95 8.78 9.20
CA GLU A 12 -5.67 8.10 9.31
C GLU A 12 -5.08 7.71 7.95
N ALA A 13 -5.91 7.30 7.00
CA ALA A 13 -5.49 7.02 5.63
C ALA A 13 -4.95 8.28 4.92
N THR A 14 -5.62 9.41 5.09
CA THR A 14 -5.20 10.70 4.52
C THR A 14 -3.86 11.17 5.06
N LYS A 15 -3.55 10.93 6.35
CA LYS A 15 -2.22 11.20 6.94
C LYS A 15 -1.09 10.42 6.24
N LYS A 16 -1.42 9.29 5.62
CA LYS A 16 -0.51 8.47 4.80
C LYS A 16 -0.60 8.78 3.29
N GLY A 17 -1.32 9.83 2.92
CA GLY A 17 -1.56 10.23 1.53
C GLY A 17 -2.42 9.23 0.76
N VAL A 18 -3.27 8.44 1.44
CA VAL A 18 -4.17 7.48 0.80
C VAL A 18 -5.53 8.13 0.56
N PHE A 19 -5.88 8.31 -0.72
CA PHE A 19 -7.13 8.95 -1.16
C PHE A 19 -8.02 8.04 -2.02
N ALA A 20 -7.55 6.83 -2.31
CA ALA A 20 -8.25 5.82 -3.10
C ALA A 20 -8.20 4.48 -2.38
N SER A 21 -9.22 3.66 -2.60
CA SER A 21 -9.33 2.31 -2.04
C SER A 21 -9.60 1.31 -3.16
N PRO A 22 -8.93 0.13 -3.17
CA PRO A 22 -7.89 -0.29 -2.23
C PRO A 22 -6.55 0.43 -2.46
N THR A 23 -5.77 0.61 -1.39
CA THR A 23 -4.34 1.02 -1.47
C THR A 23 -3.52 0.13 -0.55
N VAL A 24 -2.42 -0.41 -1.07
CA VAL A 24 -1.43 -1.21 -0.32
C VAL A 24 -0.12 -0.46 -0.31
N ILE A 25 0.53 -0.37 0.85
CA ILE A 25 1.84 0.29 1.01
C ILE A 25 2.78 -0.69 1.69
N PHE A 26 3.96 -0.92 1.09
CA PHE A 26 5.04 -1.68 1.71
C PHE A 26 6.05 -0.75 2.37
N TYR A 27 6.51 -1.17 3.55
CA TYR A 27 7.51 -0.46 4.32
C TYR A 27 8.73 -1.36 4.56
N ASP A 28 9.91 -0.75 4.63
CA ASP A 28 11.12 -1.43 5.08
C ASP A 28 11.13 -1.60 6.61
N SER A 29 12.16 -2.26 7.14
CA SER A 29 12.35 -2.45 8.58
C SER A 29 12.53 -1.15 9.37
N ASN A 30 12.84 -0.04 8.70
CA ASN A 30 13.03 1.28 9.29
C ASN A 30 11.77 2.16 9.16
N ASN A 31 10.63 1.59 8.73
CA ASN A 31 9.37 2.29 8.43
C ASN A 31 9.42 3.30 7.28
N ASN A 32 10.38 3.18 6.35
CA ASN A 32 10.37 3.95 5.11
C ASN A 32 9.44 3.27 4.09
N GLU A 33 8.64 4.07 3.38
CA GLU A 33 7.78 3.57 2.28
C GLU A 33 8.67 3.09 1.11
N ILE A 34 8.55 1.81 0.75
CA ILE A 34 9.27 1.20 -0.38
C ILE A 34 8.45 1.37 -1.67
N SER A 35 7.15 1.07 -1.59
CA SER A 35 6.26 1.03 -2.74
C SER A 35 4.78 1.13 -2.33
N ARG A 36 3.94 1.49 -3.29
CA ARG A 36 2.51 1.68 -3.15
C ARG A 36 1.77 1.15 -4.37
N PHE A 37 0.65 0.47 -4.15
CA PHE A 37 -0.13 -0.20 -5.16
C PHE A 37 -1.62 0.05 -4.98
N HIS A 38 -2.36 0.00 -6.08
CA HIS A 38 -3.79 0.30 -6.16
C HIS A 38 -4.61 -0.81 -6.83
N SER A 39 -3.95 -1.84 -7.38
CA SER A 39 -4.62 -3.00 -7.96
C SER A 39 -3.88 -4.30 -7.68
N VAL A 40 -4.50 -5.42 -8.05
CA VAL A 40 -3.89 -6.75 -7.90
C VAL A 40 -2.79 -6.95 -8.94
N GLU A 41 -3.00 -6.46 -10.16
CA GLU A 41 -2.06 -6.55 -11.27
C GLU A 41 -0.72 -5.90 -10.93
N GLU A 42 -0.73 -4.69 -10.34
CA GLU A 42 0.49 -4.01 -9.91
C GLU A 42 1.24 -4.78 -8.81
N LEU A 43 0.51 -5.49 -7.93
CA LEU A 43 1.12 -6.34 -6.90
C LEU A 43 1.74 -7.58 -7.51
N GLU A 44 1.07 -8.22 -8.47
CA GLU A 44 1.59 -9.39 -9.19
C GLU A 44 2.88 -9.07 -9.92
N GLU A 45 2.91 -7.95 -10.66
CA GLU A 45 4.12 -7.46 -11.34
C GLU A 45 5.29 -7.28 -10.36
N TYR A 46 5.05 -6.64 -9.21
CA TYR A 46 6.07 -6.44 -8.18
C TYR A 46 6.60 -7.76 -7.59
N PHE A 47 5.73 -8.72 -7.32
CA PHE A 47 6.14 -10.01 -6.76
C PHE A 47 6.86 -10.88 -7.79
N ASP A 48 6.51 -10.79 -9.06
CA ASP A 48 7.21 -11.50 -10.12
C ASP A 48 8.62 -10.93 -10.33
N GLU A 49 8.81 -9.61 -10.26
CA GLU A 49 10.15 -8.99 -10.25
C GLU A 49 11.01 -9.50 -9.10
N ILE A 50 10.47 -9.60 -7.88
CA ILE A 50 11.21 -10.14 -6.73
C ILE A 50 11.58 -11.61 -6.93
N ARG A 51 10.67 -12.43 -7.45
CA ARG A 51 10.90 -13.87 -7.67
C ARG A 51 12.00 -14.15 -8.69
N ILE A 52 12.21 -13.25 -9.65
CA ILE A 52 13.29 -13.38 -10.64
C ILE A 52 14.67 -13.17 -9.99
N ILE A 53 14.73 -12.46 -8.86
CA ILE A 53 15.99 -12.04 -8.22
C ILE A 53 16.33 -12.93 -7.00
N ALA A 54 15.39 -13.75 -6.51
CA ALA A 54 15.49 -14.58 -5.30
C ALA A 54 15.99 -16.02 -5.53
#